data_AF-A0A977KRL2-F1
#
_entry.id   AF-A0A977KRL2-F1
#
_cell.length_a   1.000
_cell.length_b   1.000
_cell.length_c   1.000
_cell.angle_alpha   90.00
_cell.angle_beta   90.00
_cell.angle_gamma   90.00
#
_symmetry.space_group_name_H-M   'P 1'
#
loop_
_entity.id
_entity.type
_entity.pdbx_description
1 polymer ?
#
loop_
_entity_poly.entity_id
_entity_poly.type
_entity_poly.pdbx_seq_one_letter_code
_entity_poly.pdbx_strand_id
1 'polypeptide(L)'
;MGPRKSFVIADFILSIICIIAVIGESHQLPTACSSGQYNNVTFEYNHNDKVINTKTVNGKSVDVIILPVNKMVPVDFMPSKNLAKLHQFPAIATSVTIFGPTHNQTVEILIVKKKQSAAAGDADEITTYKTRVYSNPSTDRIMYHGYDGRLVWSQLMGLELKKEVADTIYKGAPIFSSDKKNVISFVTTREEYTTEDGEVRVLFPLTGIKPRGYSSGQSLHESTGDIPQYDTQGKFSVYGRRMMPYRELKAYIETVVTPENIQNSRTKKHESAVFYGKNEVTLTTVQGDVEIARTRIGCKLINPSVQ
;
A
#
# COMPACT_ATOMS: atom_id res chain seq x y z
N MET A 1 -25.76 43.40 -52.75
CA MET A 1 -24.73 42.48 -53.28
C MET A 1 -23.41 42.88 -52.66
N GLY A 2 -22.89 42.08 -51.74
CA GLY A 2 -21.57 42.23 -51.14
C GLY A 2 -21.02 40.84 -50.86
N PRO A 3 -19.75 40.53 -51.16
CA PRO A 3 -19.24 39.18 -50.99
C PRO A 3 -18.92 38.93 -49.52
N ARG A 4 -19.66 38.00 -48.89
CA ARG A 4 -19.27 37.39 -47.63
C ARG A 4 -18.11 36.43 -47.91
N LYS A 5 -16.99 36.66 -47.23
CA LYS A 5 -15.82 35.78 -47.23
C LYS A 5 -16.20 34.45 -46.59
N SER A 6 -16.11 33.38 -47.38
CA SER A 6 -16.15 32.00 -46.92
C SER A 6 -14.84 31.67 -46.21
N PHE A 7 -14.90 31.39 -44.91
CA PHE A 7 -13.80 30.71 -44.22
C PHE A 7 -14.01 29.20 -44.39
N VAL A 8 -13.17 28.61 -45.22
CA VAL A 8 -12.94 27.16 -45.26
C VAL A 8 -12.00 26.85 -44.11
N ILE A 9 -12.49 26.18 -43.06
CA ILE A 9 -11.63 25.50 -42.09
C ILE A 9 -11.76 24.02 -42.42
N ALA A 10 -10.66 23.49 -42.93
CA ALA A 10 -10.49 22.13 -43.38
C ALA A 10 -10.61 21.13 -42.23
N ASP A 11 -11.24 20.01 -42.56
CA ASP A 11 -11.17 18.75 -41.82
C ASP A 11 -9.73 18.36 -41.53
N PHE A 12 -9.40 18.19 -40.25
CA PHE A 12 -8.26 17.38 -39.82
C PHE A 12 -8.69 16.59 -38.58
N ILE A 13 -9.42 15.50 -38.81
CA ILE A 13 -9.63 14.46 -37.81
C ILE A 13 -8.30 13.73 -37.67
N LEU A 14 -7.45 14.21 -36.77
CA LEU A 14 -6.29 13.46 -36.31
C LEU A 14 -6.74 12.59 -35.13
N SER A 15 -7.16 11.36 -35.43
CA SER A 15 -7.41 10.33 -34.46
C SER A 15 -6.10 9.96 -33.74
N ILE A 16 -5.84 10.60 -32.61
CA ILE A 16 -4.81 10.15 -31.67
C ILE A 16 -5.42 8.99 -30.88
N ILE A 17 -5.14 7.77 -31.34
CA ILE A 17 -5.26 6.57 -30.51
C ILE A 17 -4.14 6.66 -29.48
N CYS A 18 -4.45 7.18 -28.29
CA CYS A 18 -3.59 6.99 -27.12
C CYS A 18 -3.63 5.52 -26.73
N ILE A 19 -2.67 4.75 -27.24
CA ILE A 19 -2.29 3.48 -26.62
C ILE A 19 -1.71 3.86 -25.26
N ILE A 20 -2.51 3.76 -24.21
CA ILE A 20 -1.99 3.72 -22.84
C ILE A 20 -1.26 2.37 -22.75
N ALA A 21 0.05 2.40 -22.95
CA ALA A 21 0.91 1.33 -22.48
C ALA A 21 0.78 1.32 -20.96
N VAL A 22 -0.03 0.41 -20.42
CA VAL A 22 0.12 -0.02 -19.04
C VAL A 22 1.49 -0.67 -18.99
N ILE A 23 2.48 0.08 -18.53
CA ILE A 23 3.75 -0.47 -18.10
C ILE A 23 3.39 -1.27 -16.85
N GLY A 24 2.96 -2.52 -17.05
CA GLY A 24 3.11 -3.52 -16.00
C GLY A 24 4.59 -3.53 -15.70
N GLU A 25 4.96 -3.16 -14.48
CA GLU A 25 6.30 -3.39 -13.96
C GLU A 25 6.59 -4.88 -14.17
N SER A 26 7.28 -5.20 -15.26
CA SER A 26 7.78 -6.54 -15.45
C SER A 26 8.82 -6.70 -14.36
N HIS A 27 8.52 -7.50 -13.35
CA HIS A 27 9.51 -8.02 -12.41
C HIS A 27 10.45 -8.97 -13.17
N GLN A 28 11.24 -8.43 -14.10
CA GLN A 28 12.46 -9.08 -14.55
C GLN A 28 13.38 -9.12 -13.34
N LEU A 29 13.81 -10.33 -12.98
CA LEU A 29 14.76 -10.53 -11.89
C LEU A 29 16.01 -9.68 -12.14
N PRO A 30 16.47 -8.89 -11.16
CA PRO A 30 17.61 -8.01 -11.35
C PRO A 30 18.87 -8.75 -11.73
N THR A 31 19.67 -8.07 -12.55
CA THR A 31 21.05 -8.41 -12.91
C THR A 31 21.91 -8.50 -11.65
N ALA A 32 22.49 -9.68 -11.39
CA ALA A 32 23.32 -10.03 -10.22
C ALA A 32 22.67 -9.79 -8.84
N CYS A 33 22.14 -10.86 -8.23
CA CYS A 33 21.74 -10.87 -6.83
C CYS A 33 22.86 -11.42 -5.95
N SER A 34 23.19 -10.69 -4.88
CA SER A 34 24.00 -11.23 -3.79
C SER A 34 23.09 -12.00 -2.82
N SER A 35 23.65 -12.97 -2.09
CA SER A 35 22.93 -13.71 -1.06
C SER A 35 23.45 -13.34 0.34
N GLY A 36 22.58 -13.52 1.33
CA GLY A 36 22.88 -13.23 2.72
C GLY A 36 22.10 -14.11 3.67
N GLN A 37 22.59 -14.17 4.91
CA GLN A 37 21.91 -14.81 6.01
C GLN A 37 21.98 -13.92 7.24
N TYR A 38 20.86 -13.78 7.94
CA TYR A 38 20.79 -13.13 9.25
C TYR A 38 19.76 -13.85 10.11
N ASN A 39 20.13 -14.19 11.35
CA ASN A 39 19.36 -15.07 12.21
C ASN A 39 18.95 -16.36 11.47
N ASN A 40 17.65 -16.63 11.46
CA ASN A 40 16.98 -17.78 10.85
C ASN A 40 16.46 -17.46 9.44
N VAL A 41 16.95 -16.40 8.79
CA VAL A 41 16.48 -15.94 7.47
C VAL A 41 17.62 -15.99 6.46
N THR A 42 17.36 -16.64 5.32
CA THR A 42 18.22 -16.50 4.12
C THR A 42 17.49 -15.66 3.08
N PHE A 43 18.25 -14.82 2.38
CA PHE A 43 17.69 -13.87 1.43
C PHE A 43 18.66 -13.58 0.29
N GLU A 44 18.11 -13.09 -0.81
CA GLU A 44 18.84 -12.45 -1.90
C GLU A 44 18.59 -10.94 -1.85
N TYR A 45 19.54 -10.14 -2.32
CA TYR A 45 19.37 -8.70 -2.39
C TYR A 45 20.03 -8.09 -3.63
N ASN A 46 19.51 -6.94 -4.03
CA ASN A 46 20.04 -6.13 -5.12
C ASN A 46 20.25 -4.69 -4.64
N HIS A 47 21.48 -4.20 -4.77
CA HIS A 47 21.88 -2.85 -4.35
C HIS A 47 21.33 -1.74 -5.26
N ASN A 48 21.15 -2.03 -6.55
CA ASN A 48 20.67 -1.05 -7.53
C ASN A 48 19.18 -0.78 -7.32
N ASP A 49 18.39 -1.85 -7.16
CA ASP A 49 16.95 -1.76 -6.96
C ASP A 49 16.58 -1.54 -5.48
N LYS A 50 17.53 -1.70 -4.56
CA LYS A 50 17.32 -1.68 -3.11
C LYS A 50 16.19 -2.62 -2.67
N VAL A 51 16.23 -3.86 -3.16
CA VAL A 51 15.26 -4.91 -2.85
C VAL A 51 15.92 -6.08 -2.14
N ILE A 52 15.21 -6.68 -1.20
CA ILE A 52 15.53 -7.95 -0.53
C ILE A 52 14.42 -8.95 -0.80
N ASN A 53 14.80 -10.12 -1.31
CA ASN A 53 13.93 -11.26 -1.56
C ASN A 53 14.23 -12.35 -0.53
N THR A 54 13.38 -12.48 0.47
CA THR A 54 13.51 -13.52 1.50
C THR A 54 13.21 -14.89 0.89
N LYS A 55 14.11 -15.86 1.07
CA LYS A 55 14.00 -17.21 0.51
C LYS A 55 13.58 -18.24 1.54
N THR A 56 14.17 -18.17 2.74
CA THR A 56 13.81 -19.08 3.82
C THR A 56 13.62 -18.36 5.15
N VAL A 57 12.74 -18.90 5.98
CA VAL A 57 12.58 -18.53 7.40
C VAL A 57 12.54 -19.83 8.19
N ASN A 58 13.38 -19.96 9.21
CA ASN A 58 13.57 -21.21 9.98
C ASN A 58 13.93 -22.40 9.08
N GLY A 59 14.75 -22.18 8.06
CA GLY A 59 15.18 -23.22 7.10
C GLY A 59 14.08 -23.72 6.17
N LYS A 60 12.86 -23.18 6.23
CA LYS A 60 11.75 -23.52 5.33
C LYS A 60 11.66 -22.49 4.22
N SER A 61 11.44 -22.94 2.98
CA SER A 61 11.16 -22.04 1.86
C SER A 61 9.92 -21.21 2.15
N VAL A 62 9.97 -19.93 1.80
CA VAL A 62 8.85 -19.00 2.00
C VAL A 62 8.55 -18.22 0.73
N ASP A 63 7.30 -17.79 0.63
CA ASP A 63 6.86 -16.79 -0.33
C ASP A 63 6.65 -15.47 0.41
N VAL A 64 7.28 -14.41 -0.07
CA VAL A 64 7.14 -13.04 0.43
C VAL A 64 7.02 -12.13 -0.79
N ILE A 65 5.80 -11.70 -1.10
CA ILE A 65 5.50 -10.88 -2.26
C ILE A 65 4.99 -9.52 -1.76
N ILE A 66 5.77 -8.48 -2.03
CA ILE A 66 5.36 -7.10 -1.77
C ILE A 66 4.41 -6.67 -2.88
N LEU A 67 3.24 -6.18 -2.50
CA LEU A 67 2.18 -5.80 -3.43
C LEU A 67 2.11 -4.27 -3.59
N PRO A 68 1.63 -3.77 -4.74
CA PRO A 68 1.31 -2.36 -4.92
C PRO A 68 0.45 -1.79 -3.79
N VAL A 69 0.88 -0.64 -3.26
CA VAL A 69 0.23 0.03 -2.13
C VAL A 69 -0.94 0.86 -2.63
N ASN A 70 -2.09 0.74 -1.97
CA ASN A 70 -3.31 1.50 -2.26
C ASN A 70 -3.84 1.30 -3.69
N LYS A 71 -3.58 0.13 -4.28
CA LYS A 71 -3.90 -0.23 -5.67
C LYS A 71 -4.62 -1.56 -5.79
N MET A 72 -5.35 -1.74 -6.89
CA MET A 72 -5.78 -3.08 -7.31
C MET A 72 -4.58 -3.83 -7.91
N VAL A 73 -4.37 -5.04 -7.42
CA VAL A 73 -3.37 -5.97 -7.93
C VAL A 73 -4.06 -6.89 -8.93
N PRO A 74 -3.59 -6.94 -10.19
CA PRO A 74 -4.09 -7.88 -11.19
C PRO A 74 -3.96 -9.33 -10.71
N VAL A 75 -4.92 -10.19 -11.05
CA VAL A 75 -4.88 -11.62 -10.67
C VAL A 75 -3.70 -12.37 -11.28
N ASP A 76 -3.17 -11.85 -12.39
CA ASP A 76 -2.00 -12.32 -13.12
C ASP A 76 -0.71 -11.56 -12.77
N PHE A 77 -0.73 -10.72 -11.71
CA PHE A 77 0.46 -9.97 -11.26
C PHE A 77 1.68 -10.88 -11.03
N MET A 78 1.46 -12.10 -10.54
CA MET A 78 2.52 -13.10 -10.39
C MET A 78 2.00 -14.51 -10.69
N PRO A 79 1.92 -14.90 -11.99
CA PRO A 79 1.17 -16.09 -12.41
C PRO A 79 1.81 -17.40 -11.94
N SER A 80 3.10 -17.37 -11.60
CA SER A 80 3.81 -18.51 -11.02
C SER A 80 3.43 -18.79 -9.56
N LYS A 81 2.72 -17.88 -8.88
CA LYS A 81 2.28 -18.02 -7.49
C LYS A 81 0.78 -17.84 -7.38
N ASN A 82 0.17 -18.68 -6.56
CA ASN A 82 -1.24 -18.53 -6.20
C ASN A 82 -1.35 -17.62 -4.96
N LEU A 83 -1.43 -16.30 -5.17
CA LEU A 83 -1.50 -15.32 -4.07
C LEU A 83 -2.77 -15.46 -3.21
N ALA A 84 -3.83 -16.10 -3.73
CA ALA A 84 -5.04 -16.37 -2.96
C ALA A 84 -4.82 -17.44 -1.86
N LYS A 85 -3.79 -18.28 -1.98
CA LYS A 85 -3.40 -19.27 -0.95
C LYS A 85 -2.50 -18.72 0.14
N LEU A 86 -1.96 -17.51 -0.03
CA LEU A 86 -1.05 -16.88 0.93
C LEU A 86 -1.83 -16.07 1.96
N HIS A 87 -1.22 -15.85 3.13
CA HIS A 87 -1.71 -14.84 4.05
C HIS A 87 -1.57 -13.47 3.39
N GLN A 88 -2.60 -12.63 3.52
CA GLN A 88 -2.58 -11.27 3.00
C GLN A 88 -2.69 -10.28 4.14
N PHE A 89 -1.71 -9.40 4.20
CA PHE A 89 -1.73 -8.18 5.00
C PHE A 89 -1.57 -7.01 4.04
N PRO A 90 -1.90 -5.78 4.42
CA PRO A 90 -1.81 -4.67 3.48
C PRO A 90 -0.44 -4.58 2.82
N ALA A 91 -0.44 -4.52 1.48
CA ALA A 91 0.72 -4.48 0.61
C ALA A 91 1.67 -5.69 0.68
N ILE A 92 1.21 -6.85 1.19
CA ILE A 92 2.03 -8.07 1.20
C ILE A 92 1.18 -9.35 1.14
N ALA A 93 1.62 -10.29 0.31
CA ALA A 93 1.16 -11.68 0.33
C ALA A 93 2.33 -12.59 0.76
N THR A 94 2.14 -13.42 1.79
CA THR A 94 3.21 -14.25 2.32
C THR A 94 2.76 -15.61 2.86
N SER A 95 3.65 -16.60 2.78
CA SER A 95 3.45 -17.93 3.37
C SER A 95 3.81 -17.99 4.86
N VAL A 96 4.34 -16.91 5.44
CA VAL A 96 4.68 -16.82 6.87
C VAL A 96 3.68 -15.91 7.56
N THR A 97 3.16 -16.35 8.71
CA THR A 97 2.36 -15.47 9.55
C THR A 97 3.23 -14.39 10.18
N ILE A 98 2.93 -13.13 9.92
CA ILE A 98 3.60 -11.97 10.51
C ILE A 98 2.65 -11.26 11.49
N PHE A 99 3.13 -11.00 12.70
CA PHE A 99 2.30 -10.52 13.80
C PHE A 99 2.23 -8.99 13.91
N GLY A 100 3.02 -8.27 13.12
CA GLY A 100 3.22 -6.83 13.31
C GLY A 100 3.91 -6.52 14.65
N PRO A 101 4.24 -5.24 14.88
CA PRO A 101 4.78 -4.79 16.16
C PRO A 101 3.68 -4.56 17.21
N THR A 102 4.04 -4.62 18.48
CA THR A 102 3.26 -4.11 19.60
C THR A 102 3.76 -2.73 20.04
N HIS A 103 2.93 -1.99 20.76
CA HIS A 103 3.30 -0.66 21.28
C HIS A 103 4.55 -0.77 22.17
N ASN A 104 5.51 0.13 21.98
CA ASN A 104 6.77 0.19 22.74
C ASN A 104 7.69 -1.04 22.51
N GLN A 105 7.44 -1.84 21.48
CA GLN A 105 8.30 -2.97 21.11
C GLN A 105 9.59 -2.49 20.46
N THR A 106 10.70 -3.11 20.86
CA THR A 106 11.99 -2.91 20.19
C THR A 106 12.10 -3.88 19.02
N VAL A 107 12.39 -3.34 17.83
CA VAL A 107 12.49 -4.07 16.57
C VAL A 107 13.88 -3.90 15.97
N GLU A 108 14.27 -4.86 15.13
CA GLU A 108 15.52 -4.85 14.38
C GLU A 108 15.19 -4.97 12.89
N ILE A 109 15.61 -4.00 12.09
CA ILE A 109 15.40 -4.00 10.64
C ILE A 109 16.70 -4.40 9.96
N LEU A 110 16.64 -5.38 9.06
CA LEU A 110 17.81 -5.77 8.27
C LEU A 110 18.29 -4.61 7.40
N ILE A 111 19.60 -4.35 7.45
CA ILE A 111 20.30 -3.39 6.61
C ILE A 111 21.42 -4.11 5.87
N VAL A 112 21.60 -3.74 4.60
CA VAL A 112 22.72 -4.18 3.78
C VAL A 112 23.52 -2.97 3.34
N LYS A 113 24.79 -2.91 3.71
CA LYS A 113 25.70 -1.84 3.30
C LYS A 113 26.76 -2.39 2.36
N LYS A 114 26.85 -1.75 1.19
CA LYS A 114 27.93 -2.02 0.24
C LYS A 114 29.26 -1.59 0.86
N LYS A 115 30.22 -2.50 0.98
CA LYS A 115 31.57 -2.12 1.40
C LYS A 115 32.28 -1.39 0.25
N GLN A 116 32.95 -0.28 0.56
CA GLN A 116 33.68 0.56 -0.41
C GLN A 116 35.05 -0.01 -0.82
N SER A 117 35.45 -1.18 -0.31
CA SER A 117 36.77 -1.78 -0.55
C SER A 117 36.89 -2.37 -1.95
N ALA A 118 37.96 -2.00 -2.67
CA ALA A 118 38.33 -2.53 -3.98
C ALA A 118 39.04 -3.90 -3.91
N ALA A 119 39.19 -4.49 -2.71
CA ALA A 119 39.76 -5.82 -2.57
C ALA A 119 38.72 -6.87 -2.99
N ALA A 120 39.01 -7.57 -4.08
CA ALA A 120 38.22 -8.70 -4.56
C ALA A 120 38.13 -9.77 -3.45
N GLY A 121 36.99 -9.86 -2.77
CA GLY A 121 36.74 -10.86 -1.74
C GLY A 121 35.91 -10.42 -0.54
N ASP A 122 35.69 -9.12 -0.33
CA ASP A 122 34.89 -8.64 0.80
C ASP A 122 33.39 -8.74 0.50
N ALA A 123 32.70 -9.58 1.28
CA ALA A 123 31.24 -9.62 1.28
C ALA A 123 30.63 -8.32 1.85
N ASP A 124 29.45 -7.94 1.36
CA ASP A 124 28.70 -6.79 1.87
C ASP A 124 28.41 -6.94 3.38
N GLU A 125 28.31 -5.80 4.07
CA GLU A 125 28.02 -5.80 5.50
C GLU A 125 26.51 -5.99 5.72
N ILE A 126 26.15 -7.13 6.32
CA ILE A 126 24.79 -7.45 6.73
C ILE A 126 24.66 -7.19 8.23
N THR A 127 23.79 -6.25 8.59
CA THR A 127 23.57 -5.83 9.99
C THR A 127 22.10 -5.51 10.23
N THR A 128 21.76 -5.00 11.41
CA THR A 128 20.43 -4.49 11.71
C THR A 128 20.45 -3.09 12.30
N TYR A 129 19.39 -2.34 12.03
CA TYR A 129 19.07 -1.13 12.76
C TYR A 129 18.05 -1.43 13.85
N LYS A 130 18.48 -1.25 15.09
CA LYS A 130 17.65 -1.47 16.27
C LYS A 130 16.98 -0.18 16.69
N THR A 131 15.66 -0.23 16.81
CA THR A 131 14.85 0.94 17.17
C THR A 131 13.56 0.50 17.84
N ARG A 132 12.74 1.44 18.27
CA ARG A 132 11.52 1.18 19.02
C ARG A 132 10.32 1.74 18.29
N VAL A 133 9.26 0.94 18.24
CA VAL A 133 8.00 1.30 17.60
C VAL A 133 7.07 1.89 18.63
N TYR A 134 6.52 3.06 18.32
CA TYR A 134 5.54 3.73 19.16
C TYR A 134 4.25 3.91 18.36
N SER A 135 3.13 3.53 18.96
CA SER A 135 1.81 3.96 18.47
C SER A 135 1.63 5.42 18.80
N ASN A 136 1.40 6.25 17.79
CA ASN A 136 1.01 7.63 17.96
C ASN A 136 0.32 8.15 16.68
N PRO A 137 -0.55 9.17 16.79
CA PRO A 137 -1.27 9.70 15.63
C PRO A 137 -0.38 10.23 14.49
N SER A 138 0.86 10.63 14.77
CA SER A 138 1.81 11.11 13.75
C SER A 138 2.42 9.98 12.93
N THR A 139 2.60 8.78 13.48
CA THR A 139 3.23 7.64 12.80
C THR A 139 2.24 6.57 12.36
N ASP A 140 1.05 6.52 12.96
CA ASP A 140 0.04 5.53 12.59
C ASP A 140 -0.48 5.81 11.17
N ARG A 141 -0.57 4.76 10.35
CA ARG A 141 -1.03 4.84 8.96
C ARG A 141 -2.08 3.77 8.69
N ILE A 142 -2.98 4.04 7.76
CA ILE A 142 -3.74 2.98 7.10
C ILE A 142 -3.13 2.71 5.73
N MET A 143 -3.04 1.43 5.42
CA MET A 143 -2.59 0.94 4.13
C MET A 143 -3.58 -0.11 3.65
N TYR A 144 -3.73 -0.23 2.34
CA TYR A 144 -4.54 -1.26 1.72
C TYR A 144 -3.93 -1.77 0.42
N HIS A 145 -4.43 -2.92 -0.03
CA HIS A 145 -4.32 -3.35 -1.43
C HIS A 145 -5.62 -4.04 -1.81
N GLY A 146 -5.92 -4.07 -3.10
CA GLY A 146 -6.99 -4.91 -3.62
C GLY A 146 -6.43 -6.09 -4.38
N TYR A 147 -7.04 -7.27 -4.26
CA TYR A 147 -6.63 -8.47 -5.00
C TYR A 147 -7.81 -9.45 -5.05
N ASP A 148 -8.08 -9.99 -6.25
CA ASP A 148 -9.03 -11.08 -6.46
C ASP A 148 -10.39 -10.85 -5.76
N GLY A 149 -11.06 -9.77 -6.16
CA GLY A 149 -12.40 -9.46 -5.63
C GLY A 149 -12.42 -8.90 -4.21
N ARG A 150 -11.27 -8.62 -3.60
CA ARG A 150 -11.16 -8.22 -2.19
C ARG A 150 -10.34 -6.96 -2.03
N LEU A 151 -10.77 -6.09 -1.11
CA LEU A 151 -9.98 -5.00 -0.54
C LEU A 151 -9.47 -5.45 0.83
N VAL A 152 -8.16 -5.53 1.02
CA VAL A 152 -7.51 -5.87 2.30
C VAL A 152 -6.88 -4.61 2.89
N TRP A 153 -7.20 -4.29 4.14
CA TRP A 153 -6.76 -3.04 4.77
C TRP A 153 -6.45 -3.22 6.26
N SER A 154 -5.55 -2.38 6.77
CA SER A 154 -5.25 -2.31 8.20
C SER A 154 -4.71 -0.94 8.57
N GLN A 155 -5.10 -0.48 9.75
CA GLN A 155 -4.33 0.50 10.51
C GLN A 155 -3.05 -0.18 11.00
N LEU A 156 -1.91 0.49 10.84
CA LEU A 156 -0.57 -0.02 11.08
C LEU A 156 0.21 0.98 11.92
N MET A 157 1.05 0.48 12.82
CA MET A 157 2.06 1.31 13.47
C MET A 157 3.13 1.66 12.43
N GLY A 158 3.56 2.92 12.41
CA GLY A 158 4.69 3.37 11.61
C GLY A 158 5.97 3.48 12.43
N LEU A 159 7.10 3.26 11.76
CA LEU A 159 8.41 3.60 12.26
C LEU A 159 8.94 4.82 11.50
N GLU A 160 9.17 5.92 12.20
CA GLU A 160 9.82 7.11 11.65
C GLU A 160 11.33 7.05 11.85
N LEU A 161 12.09 7.32 10.78
CA LEU A 161 13.55 7.38 10.77
C LEU A 161 14.03 8.65 10.08
N LYS A 162 15.25 9.06 10.39
CA LYS A 162 15.96 10.07 9.58
C LYS A 162 16.27 9.50 8.20
N LYS A 163 16.27 10.36 7.17
CA LYS A 163 16.47 9.95 5.78
C LYS A 163 17.74 9.14 5.56
N GLU A 164 18.85 9.51 6.22
CA GLU A 164 20.16 8.86 6.04
C GLU A 164 20.13 7.39 6.50
N VAL A 165 19.38 7.10 7.56
CA VAL A 165 19.17 5.71 8.02
C VAL A 165 18.20 5.00 7.08
N ALA A 166 17.09 5.65 6.74
CA ALA A 166 16.04 5.08 5.90
C ALA A 166 16.55 4.67 4.50
N ASP A 167 17.51 5.40 3.95
CA ASP A 167 18.08 5.12 2.62
C ASP A 167 18.97 3.87 2.58
N THR A 168 19.30 3.31 3.74
CA THR A 168 20.00 2.01 3.89
C THR A 168 19.06 0.82 4.04
N ILE A 169 17.74 1.06 4.17
CA ILE A 169 16.72 0.03 4.35
C ILE A 169 16.09 -0.29 2.99
N TYR A 170 16.08 -1.58 2.64
CA TYR A 170 15.63 -2.06 1.34
C TYR A 170 14.18 -2.52 1.38
N LYS A 171 13.46 -2.38 0.26
CA LYS A 171 12.12 -2.96 0.10
C LYS A 171 12.21 -4.48 0.25
N GLY A 172 11.29 -5.08 0.99
CA GLY A 172 11.31 -6.51 1.32
C GLY A 172 12.26 -6.89 2.47
N ALA A 173 12.97 -5.94 3.08
CA ALA A 173 13.83 -6.23 4.23
C ALA A 173 13.00 -6.81 5.40
N PRO A 174 13.43 -7.96 5.99
CA PRO A 174 12.77 -8.53 7.15
C PRO A 174 12.96 -7.64 8.38
N ILE A 175 11.91 -7.60 9.19
CA ILE A 175 11.87 -6.88 10.47
C ILE A 175 11.68 -7.91 11.57
N PHE A 176 12.56 -7.88 12.56
CA PHE A 176 12.63 -8.85 13.64
C PHE A 176 12.17 -8.24 14.95
N SER A 177 11.56 -9.08 15.79
CA SER A 177 11.43 -8.79 17.21
C SER A 177 12.82 -8.82 17.86
N SER A 178 13.24 -7.78 18.57
CA SER A 178 14.59 -7.73 19.14
C SER A 178 14.82 -8.77 20.26
N ASP A 179 13.77 -9.13 20.99
CA ASP A 179 13.77 -10.11 22.08
C ASP A 179 13.69 -11.56 21.59
N LYS A 180 12.76 -11.86 20.68
CA LYS A 180 12.46 -13.22 20.19
C LYS A 180 13.20 -13.60 18.93
N LYS A 181 13.80 -12.63 18.23
CA LYS A 181 14.54 -12.79 16.97
C LYS A 181 13.75 -13.47 15.84
N ASN A 182 12.43 -13.52 15.94
CA ASN A 182 11.55 -13.97 14.87
C ASN A 182 11.17 -12.81 13.96
N VAL A 183 10.91 -13.11 12.69
CA VAL A 183 10.34 -12.14 11.74
C VAL A 183 8.93 -11.77 12.19
N ILE A 184 8.66 -10.47 12.27
CA ILE A 184 7.37 -9.91 12.67
C ILE A 184 6.72 -9.07 11.58
N SER A 185 7.49 -8.62 10.59
CA SER A 185 7.02 -7.83 9.45
C SER A 185 8.10 -7.80 8.34
N PHE A 186 7.76 -7.18 7.21
CA PHE A 186 8.68 -6.86 6.13
C PHE A 186 8.48 -5.41 5.71
N VAL A 187 9.54 -4.76 5.24
CA VAL A 187 9.45 -3.42 4.67
C VAL A 187 8.67 -3.50 3.35
N THR A 188 7.46 -2.95 3.29
CA THR A 188 6.66 -2.93 2.06
C THR A 188 6.82 -1.63 1.28
N THR A 189 6.78 -0.50 1.97
CA THR A 189 6.79 0.84 1.40
C THR A 189 7.35 1.85 2.39
N ARG A 190 7.52 3.09 1.93
CA ARG A 190 7.92 4.23 2.76
C ARG A 190 7.23 5.52 2.31
N GLU A 191 6.95 6.39 3.27
CA GLU A 191 6.47 7.76 3.08
C GLU A 191 7.55 8.74 3.56
N GLU A 192 7.96 9.65 2.69
CA GLU A 192 8.89 10.74 2.97
C GLU A 192 8.10 12.04 3.17
N TYR A 193 8.42 12.76 4.24
CA TYR A 193 7.83 14.07 4.53
C TYR A 193 8.85 14.97 5.23
N THR A 194 8.58 16.27 5.19
CA THR A 194 9.36 17.29 5.88
C THR A 194 8.65 17.69 7.16
N THR A 195 9.36 17.71 8.28
CA THR A 195 8.84 18.19 9.57
C THR A 195 8.69 19.71 9.57
N GLU A 196 8.03 20.25 10.60
CA GLU A 196 7.91 21.71 10.79
C GLU A 196 9.28 22.39 10.93
N ASP A 197 10.27 21.69 11.48
CA ASP A 197 11.65 22.16 11.63
C ASP A 197 12.49 22.03 10.33
N GLY A 198 11.88 21.59 9.22
CA GLY A 198 12.56 21.43 7.93
C GLY A 198 13.36 20.14 7.77
N GLU A 199 13.33 19.21 8.73
CA GLU A 199 14.02 17.93 8.63
C GLU A 199 13.23 16.94 7.76
N VAL A 200 13.93 16.22 6.87
CA VAL A 200 13.30 15.16 6.08
C VAL A 200 13.27 13.87 6.90
N ARG A 201 12.07 13.33 7.10
CA ARG A 201 11.80 12.08 7.80
C ARG A 201 11.17 11.08 6.87
N VAL A 202 11.42 9.80 7.15
CA VAL A 202 10.89 8.68 6.38
C VAL A 202 10.17 7.74 7.32
N LEU A 203 8.94 7.40 6.96
CA LEU A 203 8.08 6.51 7.73
C LEU A 203 7.88 5.19 7.01
N PHE A 204 8.06 4.10 7.75
CA PHE A 204 7.82 2.74 7.31
C PHE A 204 6.60 2.16 8.03
N PRO A 205 5.45 1.97 7.37
CA PRO A 205 4.32 1.27 7.97
C PRO A 205 4.66 -0.21 8.15
N LEU A 206 4.42 -0.74 9.34
CA LEU A 206 4.79 -2.10 9.71
C LEU A 206 3.58 -3.03 9.57
N THR A 207 3.51 -3.73 8.43
CA THR A 207 2.38 -4.62 8.09
C THR A 207 2.40 -5.93 8.88
N GLY A 208 1.23 -6.56 9.03
CA GLY A 208 1.05 -7.83 9.73
C GLY A 208 -0.32 -7.92 10.40
N ILE A 209 -0.48 -8.88 11.31
CA ILE A 209 -1.66 -8.95 12.17
C ILE A 209 -1.77 -7.63 12.96
N LYS A 210 -2.98 -7.08 13.03
CA LYS A 210 -3.21 -5.80 13.68
C LYS A 210 -2.78 -5.83 15.16
N PRO A 211 -2.09 -4.79 15.66
CA PRO A 211 -1.85 -4.66 17.08
C PRO A 211 -3.15 -4.50 17.88
N ARG A 212 -3.07 -4.69 19.20
CA ARG A 212 -4.20 -4.42 20.10
C ARG A 212 -4.60 -2.95 19.99
N GLY A 213 -5.90 -2.69 19.89
CA GLY A 213 -6.46 -1.34 19.74
C GLY A 213 -6.52 -0.82 18.31
N TYR A 214 -5.99 -1.56 17.34
CA TYR A 214 -6.00 -1.19 15.93
C TYR A 214 -7.10 -1.93 15.18
N SER A 215 -7.48 -1.37 14.03
CA SER A 215 -8.48 -1.94 13.12
C SER A 215 -7.86 -2.53 11.88
N SER A 216 -8.34 -3.70 11.45
CA SER A 216 -8.05 -4.29 10.15
C SER A 216 -9.29 -4.99 9.62
N GLY A 217 -9.32 -5.25 8.32
CA GLY A 217 -10.44 -5.95 7.72
C GLY A 217 -10.21 -6.27 6.26
N GLN A 218 -11.22 -6.93 5.72
CA GLN A 218 -11.37 -7.14 4.29
C GLN A 218 -12.82 -6.89 3.89
N SER A 219 -13.03 -6.38 2.68
CA SER A 219 -14.35 -6.17 2.09
C SER A 219 -14.36 -6.64 0.65
N LEU A 220 -15.56 -6.91 0.11
CA LEU A 220 -15.72 -7.23 -1.31
C LEU A 220 -15.42 -6.00 -2.18
N HIS A 221 -14.69 -6.23 -3.26
CA HIS A 221 -14.40 -5.27 -4.32
C HIS A 221 -14.30 -6.01 -5.66
N GLU A 222 -15.42 -6.13 -6.36
CA GLU A 222 -15.58 -6.97 -7.56
C GLU A 222 -15.30 -6.20 -8.86
N SER A 223 -14.89 -4.93 -8.75
CA SER A 223 -14.38 -4.15 -9.88
C SER A 223 -12.93 -4.52 -10.15
N THR A 224 -12.55 -4.47 -11.42
CA THR A 224 -11.17 -4.68 -11.88
C THR A 224 -10.37 -3.38 -11.92
N GLY A 225 -11.06 -2.22 -11.86
CA GLY A 225 -10.42 -0.91 -11.84
C GLY A 225 -9.84 -0.57 -10.47
N ASP A 226 -8.89 0.36 -10.45
CA ASP A 226 -8.33 0.88 -9.20
C ASP A 226 -9.42 1.41 -8.26
N ILE A 227 -9.15 1.30 -6.96
CA ILE A 227 -10.05 1.79 -5.91
C ILE A 227 -9.98 3.31 -5.88
N PRO A 228 -11.08 4.04 -6.16
CA PRO A 228 -11.07 5.48 -6.18
C PRO A 228 -10.68 6.08 -4.82
N GLN A 229 -9.84 7.10 -4.85
CA GLN A 229 -9.36 7.82 -3.67
C GLN A 229 -9.75 9.30 -3.75
N TYR A 230 -10.28 9.86 -2.67
CA TYR A 230 -10.74 11.25 -2.62
C TYR A 230 -10.27 11.97 -1.35
N ASP A 231 -9.67 13.16 -1.51
CA ASP A 231 -9.35 14.03 -0.38
C ASP A 231 -10.60 14.79 0.08
N THR A 232 -11.02 14.54 1.32
CA THR A 232 -12.17 15.18 1.97
C THR A 232 -11.90 16.62 2.37
N GLN A 233 -10.63 17.04 2.40
CA GLN A 233 -10.17 18.34 2.90
C GLN A 233 -10.66 18.68 4.31
N GLY A 234 -11.15 17.69 5.07
CA GLY A 234 -11.83 17.89 6.35
C GLY A 234 -13.15 18.65 6.26
N LYS A 235 -13.73 18.82 5.06
CA LYS A 235 -14.93 19.64 4.82
C LYS A 235 -16.15 18.84 4.38
N PHE A 236 -15.94 17.71 3.74
CA PHE A 236 -17.01 16.94 3.11
C PHE A 236 -17.45 15.75 3.96
N SER A 237 -18.75 15.47 3.92
CA SER A 237 -19.32 14.22 4.42
C SER A 237 -19.37 13.19 3.30
N VAL A 238 -19.23 11.91 3.66
CA VAL A 238 -19.16 10.80 2.71
C VAL A 238 -20.46 9.99 2.72
N TYR A 239 -20.91 9.49 1.57
CA TYR A 239 -21.85 8.36 1.46
C TYR A 239 -21.60 7.58 0.17
N GLY A 240 -21.37 6.29 0.32
CA GLY A 240 -21.02 5.40 -0.78
C GLY A 240 -19.78 5.90 -1.51
N ARG A 241 -19.92 6.23 -2.79
CA ARG A 241 -18.83 6.77 -3.63
C ARG A 241 -18.83 8.29 -3.74
N ARG A 242 -19.68 8.99 -3.00
CA ARG A 242 -19.81 10.45 -3.07
C ARG A 242 -19.29 11.11 -1.80
N MET A 243 -18.69 12.28 -1.98
CA MET A 243 -18.46 13.25 -0.91
C MET A 243 -19.07 14.60 -1.28
N MET A 244 -19.77 15.23 -0.34
CA MET A 244 -20.40 16.54 -0.53
C MET A 244 -20.70 17.20 0.83
N PRO A 245 -21.09 18.47 0.89
CA PRO A 245 -21.53 19.11 2.13
C PRO A 245 -22.67 18.32 2.78
N TYR A 246 -22.72 18.28 4.11
CA TYR A 246 -23.62 17.38 4.84
C TYR A 246 -25.10 17.53 4.45
N ARG A 247 -25.59 18.75 4.25
CA ARG A 247 -26.99 19.00 3.87
C ARG A 247 -27.35 18.39 2.52
N GLU A 248 -26.49 18.58 1.53
CA GLU A 248 -26.64 17.99 0.19
C GLU A 248 -26.53 16.48 0.26
N LEU A 249 -25.60 15.96 1.07
CA LEU A 249 -25.43 14.53 1.25
C LEU A 249 -26.69 13.89 1.84
N LYS A 250 -27.31 14.54 2.82
CA LYS A 250 -28.52 14.02 3.46
C LYS A 250 -29.67 13.96 2.47
N ALA A 251 -29.87 15.00 1.65
CA ALA A 251 -30.86 14.99 0.58
C ALA A 251 -30.56 13.90 -0.46
N TYR A 252 -29.30 13.74 -0.87
CA TYR A 252 -28.88 12.67 -1.77
C TYR A 252 -29.22 11.27 -1.22
N ILE A 253 -28.92 11.02 0.05
CA ILE A 253 -29.22 9.73 0.70
C ILE A 253 -30.72 9.41 0.64
N GLU A 254 -31.60 10.41 0.82
CA GLU A 254 -33.05 10.21 0.74
C GLU A 254 -33.51 9.80 -0.66
N THR A 255 -32.81 10.23 -1.71
CA THR A 255 -33.09 9.78 -3.09
C THR A 255 -32.56 8.37 -3.39
N VAL A 256 -31.52 7.93 -2.68
CA VAL A 256 -30.84 6.65 -2.92
C VAL A 256 -31.46 5.53 -2.09
N VAL A 257 -31.78 5.78 -0.82
CA VAL A 257 -32.24 4.77 0.14
C VAL A 257 -33.76 4.60 0.05
N THR A 258 -34.22 4.08 -1.09
CA THR A 258 -35.61 3.67 -1.31
C THR A 258 -35.69 2.13 -1.39
N PRO A 259 -36.84 1.51 -1.06
CA PRO A 259 -36.99 0.06 -1.16
C PRO A 259 -36.67 -0.49 -2.55
N GLU A 260 -37.07 0.23 -3.60
CA GLU A 260 -36.79 -0.12 -4.99
C GLU A 260 -35.29 -0.07 -5.29
N ASN A 261 -34.60 1.02 -4.93
CA ASN A 261 -33.16 1.16 -5.18
C ASN A 261 -32.33 0.13 -4.42
N ILE A 262 -32.71 -0.19 -3.17
CA ILE A 262 -32.07 -1.24 -2.37
C ILE A 262 -32.28 -2.61 -3.02
N GLN A 263 -33.47 -2.89 -3.54
CA GLN A 263 -33.72 -4.16 -4.22
C GLN A 263 -32.92 -4.25 -5.53
N ASN A 264 -32.88 -3.16 -6.30
CA ASN A 264 -32.13 -3.06 -7.55
C ASN A 264 -30.61 -3.05 -7.35
N SER A 265 -30.10 -2.66 -6.18
CA SER A 265 -28.67 -2.67 -5.91
C SER A 265 -28.12 -4.08 -5.70
N ARG A 266 -28.92 -5.03 -5.20
CA ARG A 266 -28.45 -6.38 -4.83
C ARG A 266 -27.83 -7.18 -5.97
N THR A 267 -28.16 -6.85 -7.22
CA THR A 267 -27.60 -7.50 -8.42
C THR A 267 -26.33 -6.80 -8.93
N LYS A 268 -25.97 -5.65 -8.36
CA LYS A 268 -24.79 -4.88 -8.75
C LYS A 268 -23.56 -5.39 -8.00
N LYS A 269 -22.41 -5.25 -8.66
CA LYS A 269 -21.10 -5.55 -8.09
C LYS A 269 -20.82 -4.69 -6.85
N HIS A 270 -20.10 -5.28 -5.90
CA HIS A 270 -19.52 -4.56 -4.78
C HIS A 270 -18.35 -3.72 -5.27
N GLU A 271 -18.42 -2.42 -5.01
CA GLU A 271 -17.33 -1.50 -5.28
C GLU A 271 -16.92 -0.81 -4.00
N SER A 272 -15.66 -0.43 -3.88
CA SER A 272 -15.15 0.28 -2.72
C SER A 272 -14.58 1.63 -3.12
N ALA A 273 -14.60 2.58 -2.19
CA ALA A 273 -13.92 3.86 -2.33
C ALA A 273 -13.22 4.22 -1.03
N VAL A 274 -12.15 5.00 -1.16
CA VAL A 274 -11.36 5.51 -0.03
C VAL A 274 -11.47 7.02 0.00
N PHE A 275 -11.87 7.57 1.12
CA PHE A 275 -11.87 9.00 1.38
C PHE A 275 -10.88 9.27 2.49
N TYR A 276 -9.98 10.22 2.30
CA TYR A 276 -8.95 10.53 3.28
C TYR A 276 -8.97 12.02 3.63
N GLY A 277 -8.54 12.34 4.84
CA GLY A 277 -8.29 13.70 5.30
C GLY A 277 -7.03 13.74 6.13
N LYS A 278 -6.83 14.82 6.91
CA LYS A 278 -5.61 15.01 7.69
C LYS A 278 -5.34 13.89 8.68
N ASN A 279 -6.36 13.37 9.37
CA ASN A 279 -6.24 12.36 10.43
C ASN A 279 -7.40 11.33 10.43
N GLU A 280 -8.15 11.25 9.34
CA GLU A 280 -9.27 10.31 9.21
C GLU A 280 -9.23 9.69 7.81
N VAL A 281 -9.49 8.38 7.76
CA VAL A 281 -9.79 7.66 6.52
C VAL A 281 -11.15 7.00 6.66
N THR A 282 -11.99 7.18 5.64
CA THR A 282 -13.27 6.51 5.49
C THR A 282 -13.18 5.53 4.32
N LEU A 283 -13.38 4.25 4.62
CA LEU A 283 -13.55 3.18 3.63
C LEU A 283 -15.04 2.95 3.44
N THR A 284 -15.51 2.91 2.19
CA THR A 284 -16.91 2.57 1.87
C THR A 284 -16.96 1.35 0.97
N THR A 285 -18.04 0.59 1.09
CA THR A 285 -18.43 -0.45 0.12
C THR A 285 -19.85 -0.19 -0.32
N VAL A 286 -20.10 -0.21 -1.63
CA VAL A 286 -21.40 0.06 -2.25
C VAL A 286 -21.81 -1.08 -3.16
N GLN A 287 -23.11 -1.16 -3.42
CA GLN A 287 -23.65 -1.82 -4.61
C GLN A 287 -24.42 -0.78 -5.43
N GLY A 288 -23.88 -0.40 -6.59
CA GLY A 288 -24.37 0.79 -7.31
C GLY A 288 -24.16 2.07 -6.49
N ASP A 289 -25.26 2.70 -6.07
CA ASP A 289 -25.23 3.93 -5.27
C ASP A 289 -25.56 3.69 -3.79
N VAL A 290 -26.07 2.50 -3.45
CA VAL A 290 -26.46 2.15 -2.08
C VAL A 290 -25.21 1.76 -1.29
N GLU A 291 -24.97 2.44 -0.17
CA GLU A 291 -23.89 2.09 0.75
C GLU A 291 -24.25 0.84 1.54
N ILE A 292 -23.39 -0.18 1.46
CA ILE A 292 -23.52 -1.45 2.19
C ILE A 292 -22.76 -1.40 3.50
N ALA A 293 -21.57 -0.80 3.47
CA ALA A 293 -20.71 -0.68 4.63
C ALA A 293 -19.89 0.61 4.60
N ARG A 294 -19.58 1.10 5.79
CA ARG A 294 -18.66 2.22 6.00
C ARG A 294 -17.83 1.98 7.24
N THR A 295 -16.54 2.26 7.14
CA THR A 295 -15.62 2.24 8.28
C THR A 295 -14.86 3.55 8.33
N ARG A 296 -14.89 4.24 9.48
CA ARG A 296 -14.09 5.44 9.76
C ARG A 296 -12.94 5.06 10.68
N ILE A 297 -11.74 5.49 10.33
CA ILE A 297 -10.51 5.10 11.01
C ILE A 297 -9.69 6.35 11.28
N GLY A 298 -9.35 6.59 12.54
CA GLY A 298 -8.54 7.73 12.97
C GLY A 298 -7.05 7.50 12.72
N CYS A 299 -6.60 7.75 11.49
CA CYS A 299 -5.19 7.76 11.10
C CYS A 299 -5.04 8.41 9.71
N LYS A 300 -3.81 8.54 9.22
CA LYS A 300 -3.50 9.02 7.86
C LYS A 300 -3.46 7.87 6.86
N LEU A 301 -3.93 8.11 5.64
CA LEU A 301 -3.63 7.23 4.52
C LEU A 301 -2.13 7.33 4.20
N ILE A 302 -1.46 6.19 4.00
CA ILE A 302 -0.06 6.18 3.56
C ILE A 302 0.05 6.85 2.18
N ASN A 303 1.01 7.78 2.03
CA ASN A 303 1.36 8.38 0.75
C ASN A 303 2.74 7.85 0.30
N PRO A 304 2.80 6.75 -0.47
CA PRO A 304 4.07 6.11 -0.80
C PRO A 304 4.93 7.03 -1.69
N SER A 305 6.18 7.28 -1.29
CA SER A 305 7.08 8.19 -2.02
C SER A 305 7.72 7.58 -3.26
N VAL A 306 7.75 6.24 -3.35
CA VAL A 306 8.21 5.45 -4.49
C VAL A 306 7.47 4.10 -4.41
N GLN A 307 6.91 3.60 -5.53
CA GLN A 307 6.39 2.23 -5.63
C GLN A 307 7.45 1.32 -6.22
#